data_AF-A0A7Y6CEN1-F1
#
_entry.id   AF-A0A7Y6CEN1-F1
#
_cell.length_a   1.000
_cell.length_b   1.000
_cell.length_c   1.000
_cell.angle_alpha   90.00
_cell.angle_beta   90.00
_cell.angle_gamma   90.00
#
_symmetry.space_group_name_H-M   'P 1'
#
loop_
_entity.id
_entity.type
_entity.pdbx_description
1 polymer ?
#
loop_
_entity_poly.entity_id
_entity_poly.type
_entity_poly.pdbx_seq_one_letter_code
_entity_poly.pdbx_strand_id
1 'polypeptide(L)'
;MQASSLTTTVRDGRSIIERPSRARLADPLLRWTLTGIAALILVLIAFFFIRLFIEAKPAFDKFGYVGFVFHSEWVPSQALYGALPLMVGTLITSAIALLIGVPVAIATALYVTELAPMRVRQPLTVTVELLAAVPSVVYGLWGIQVLAPKLQPGEQWVSDTLGFLPFVGGQIS
;
A
#
# COMPACT_ATOMS: atom_id res chain seq x y z
N MET A 1 35.69 -65.06 -1.05
CA MET A 1 34.81 -64.84 0.12
C MET A 1 35.55 -63.95 1.11
N GLN A 2 34.80 -63.02 1.72
CA GLN A 2 35.17 -62.04 2.77
C GLN A 2 35.89 -60.76 2.35
N ALA A 3 35.05 -59.79 1.97
CA ALA A 3 35.23 -58.37 2.25
C ALA A 3 34.72 -58.07 3.68
N SER A 4 35.52 -57.39 4.51
CA SER A 4 35.16 -56.78 5.81
C SER A 4 36.44 -56.08 6.34
N SER A 5 36.51 -54.84 6.80
CA SER A 5 35.54 -53.78 7.07
C SER A 5 36.34 -52.47 7.18
N LEU A 6 36.23 -51.56 6.22
CA LEU A 6 36.72 -50.19 6.37
C LEU A 6 35.67 -49.41 7.15
N THR A 7 35.77 -49.47 8.48
CA THR A 7 35.07 -48.55 9.38
C THR A 7 35.68 -47.17 9.19
N THR A 8 35.12 -46.41 8.24
CA THR A 8 35.39 -44.98 8.09
C THR A 8 34.92 -44.29 9.36
N THR A 9 35.87 -43.91 10.21
CA THR A 9 35.61 -43.08 11.38
C THR A 9 35.03 -41.76 10.90
N VAL A 10 33.76 -41.51 11.23
CA VAL A 10 33.18 -40.16 11.16
C VAL A 10 33.95 -39.33 12.17
N ARG A 11 35.01 -38.67 11.69
CA ARG A 11 35.83 -37.74 12.46
C ARG A 11 34.93 -36.56 12.80
N ASP A 12 34.44 -36.58 14.04
CA ASP A 12 33.87 -35.51 14.83
C ASP A 12 34.25 -34.12 14.29
N GLY A 13 33.36 -33.56 13.46
CA GLY A 13 33.45 -32.23 12.87
C GLY A 13 33.12 -31.19 13.93
N ARG A 14 34.01 -31.07 14.91
CA ARG A 14 33.96 -30.07 15.97
C ARG A 14 33.78 -28.69 15.35
N SER A 15 32.78 -27.97 15.82
CA SER A 15 32.39 -26.62 15.44
C SER A 15 33.56 -25.64 15.44
N ILE A 16 34.18 -25.38 14.28
CA ILE A 16 35.30 -24.43 14.11
C ILE A 16 34.81 -22.98 13.95
N ILE A 17 33.68 -22.63 14.55
CA ILE A 17 33.22 -21.23 14.64
C ILE A 17 33.05 -20.89 16.11
N GLU A 18 34.18 -20.65 16.78
CA GLU A 18 34.15 -19.93 18.05
C GLU A 18 33.69 -18.49 17.76
N ARG A 19 32.44 -18.18 18.08
CA ARG A 19 31.95 -16.80 18.02
C ARG A 19 32.80 -15.92 18.96
N PRO A 20 33.35 -14.79 18.48
CA PRO A 20 34.16 -13.91 19.31
C PRO A 20 33.39 -13.47 20.55
N SER A 21 34.06 -13.39 21.71
CA SER A 21 33.46 -13.10 23.02
C SER A 21 32.62 -11.80 23.06
N ARG A 22 32.95 -10.82 22.22
CA ARG A 22 32.17 -9.58 22.04
C ARG A 22 30.82 -9.79 21.33
N ALA A 23 30.71 -10.79 20.45
CA ALA A 23 29.44 -11.14 19.80
C ALA A 23 28.44 -11.79 20.79
N ARG A 24 28.92 -12.58 21.76
CA ARG A 24 28.07 -13.17 22.81
C ARG A 24 27.39 -12.14 23.73
N LEU A 25 28.00 -10.95 23.90
CA LEU A 25 27.43 -9.86 24.69
C LEU A 25 26.61 -8.86 23.84
N ALA A 26 26.93 -8.73 22.55
CA ALA A 26 26.14 -7.93 21.61
C ALA A 26 24.79 -8.59 21.27
N ASP A 27 24.74 -9.93 21.24
CA ASP A 27 23.52 -10.71 20.97
C ASP A 27 22.33 -10.38 21.90
N PRO A 28 22.48 -10.34 23.25
CA PRO A 28 21.37 -9.99 24.13
C PRO A 28 20.98 -8.51 24.02
N LEU A 29 21.94 -7.58 23.92
CA LEU A 29 21.64 -6.14 23.80
C LEU A 29 20.89 -5.83 22.51
N LEU A 30 21.32 -6.41 21.39
CA LEU A 30 20.64 -6.30 20.11
C LEU A 30 19.23 -6.89 20.20
N ARG A 31 19.08 -8.08 20.81
CA ARG A 31 17.77 -8.71 20.99
C ARG A 31 16.81 -7.87 21.82
N TRP A 32 17.26 -7.30 22.93
CA TRP A 32 16.47 -6.40 23.77
C TRP A 32 16.11 -5.10 23.06
N THR A 33 17.05 -4.54 22.27
CA THR A 33 16.80 -3.32 21.50
C THR A 33 15.75 -3.57 20.40
N LEU A 34 15.91 -4.65 19.63
CA LEU A 34 14.93 -5.04 18.60
C LEU A 34 13.55 -5.36 19.20
N THR A 35 13.52 -6.03 20.36
CA THR A 35 12.28 -6.34 21.07
C THR A 35 11.64 -5.06 21.63
N GLY A 36 12.44 -4.11 22.12
CA GLY A 36 11.98 -2.79 22.55
C GLY A 36 11.38 -1.97 21.40
N ILE A 37 12.03 -1.96 20.22
CA ILE A 37 11.50 -1.31 19.02
C ILE A 37 10.20 -1.98 18.57
N ALA A 38 10.15 -3.32 18.53
CA ALA A 38 8.93 -4.05 18.18
C ALA A 38 7.78 -3.77 19.16
N ALA A 39 8.06 -3.73 20.45
CA ALA A 39 7.09 -3.36 21.48
C ALA A 39 6.62 -1.91 21.32
N LEU A 40 7.53 -0.98 21.03
CA LEU A 40 7.20 0.42 20.77
C LEU A 40 6.27 0.56 19.54
N ILE A 41 6.56 -0.15 18.45
CA ILE A 41 5.70 -0.16 17.26
C ILE A 41 4.30 -0.67 17.63
N LEU A 42 4.21 -1.75 18.41
CA LEU A 42 2.93 -2.31 18.84
C LEU A 42 2.15 -1.34 19.74
N VAL A 43 2.83 -0.64 20.65
CA VAL A 43 2.24 0.42 21.48
C VAL A 43 1.76 1.59 20.62
N LEU A 44 2.53 2.02 19.61
CA LEU A 44 2.12 3.08 18.69
C LEU A 44 0.90 2.68 17.86
N ILE A 45 0.85 1.44 17.36
CA ILE A 45 -0.32 0.92 16.66
C ILE A 45 -1.54 0.96 17.58
N ALA A 46 -1.43 0.45 18.82
CA ALA A 46 -2.51 0.48 19.79
C ALA A 46 -2.96 1.92 20.10
N PHE A 47 -2.01 2.84 20.28
CA PHE A 47 -2.29 4.25 20.48
C PHE A 47 -3.06 4.85 19.30
N PHE A 48 -2.63 4.63 18.06
CA PHE A 48 -3.34 5.09 16.87
C PHE A 48 -4.76 4.54 16.78
N PHE A 49 -4.96 3.25 17.07
CA PHE A 49 -6.29 2.64 17.10
C PHE A 49 -7.20 3.31 18.14
N ILE A 50 -6.70 3.54 19.35
CA ILE A 50 -7.47 4.21 20.41
C ILE A 50 -7.83 5.63 20.00
N ARG A 51 -6.87 6.40 19.46
CA ARG A 51 -7.11 7.78 19.01
C ARG A 51 -8.13 7.83 17.88
N LEU A 52 -8.01 6.96 16.89
CA LEU A 52 -8.95 6.85 15.77
C LEU A 52 -10.36 6.53 16.26
N PHE A 53 -10.51 5.62 17.22
CA PHE A 53 -11.81 5.24 17.76
C PHE A 53 -12.47 6.39 18.52
N ILE A 54 -11.71 7.13 19.34
CA ILE A 54 -12.21 8.30 20.07
C ILE A 54 -12.66 9.39 19.10
N GLU A 55 -11.88 9.66 18.05
CA GLU A 55 -12.20 10.68 17.03
C GLU A 55 -13.39 10.27 16.15
N ALA A 56 -13.61 8.97 15.93
CA ALA A 56 -14.74 8.46 15.16
C ALA A 56 -16.06 8.39 15.96
N LYS A 57 -16.00 8.37 17.30
CA LYS A 57 -17.18 8.24 18.17
C LYS A 57 -18.29 9.26 17.89
N PRO A 58 -18.03 10.57 17.72
CA PRO A 58 -19.07 11.55 17.44
C PRO A 58 -19.85 11.28 16.14
N ALA A 59 -19.21 10.68 15.14
CA ALA A 59 -19.88 10.27 13.91
C ALA A 59 -20.86 9.11 14.17
N PHE A 60 -20.45 8.10 14.94
CA PHE A 60 -21.30 6.98 15.30
C PHE A 60 -22.45 7.39 16.22
N ASP A 61 -22.23 8.32 17.16
CA ASP A 61 -23.28 8.82 18.06
C ASP A 61 -24.38 9.58 17.28
N LYS A 62 -24.00 10.29 16.20
CA LYS A 62 -24.93 11.10 15.39
C LYS A 62 -25.74 10.29 14.39
N PHE A 63 -25.16 9.26 13.79
CA PHE A 63 -25.80 8.50 12.69
C PHE A 63 -26.14 7.05 13.05
N GLY A 64 -25.64 6.52 14.16
CA GLY A 64 -25.69 5.08 14.48
C GLY A 64 -24.84 4.24 13.52
N TYR A 65 -24.60 2.98 13.85
CA TYR A 65 -23.74 2.11 13.03
C TYR A 65 -24.31 1.85 11.62
N VAL A 66 -25.61 1.63 11.51
CA VAL A 66 -26.27 1.37 10.22
C VAL A 66 -26.46 2.67 9.45
N GLY A 67 -26.87 3.75 10.11
CA GLY A 67 -27.05 5.05 9.46
C GLY A 67 -25.72 5.59 8.95
N PHE A 68 -24.61 5.47 9.69
CA PHE A 68 -23.29 5.86 9.21
C PHE A 68 -22.89 5.14 7.90
N VAL A 69 -23.19 3.84 7.79
CA VAL A 69 -22.80 3.04 6.62
C VAL A 69 -23.63 3.39 5.38
N PHE A 70 -24.94 3.59 5.53
CA PHE A 70 -25.85 3.80 4.40
C PHE A 70 -26.20 5.26 4.12
N HIS A 71 -25.75 6.21 4.94
CA HIS A 71 -25.94 7.62 4.69
C HIS A 71 -25.10 8.07 3.48
N SER A 72 -25.73 8.77 2.54
CA SER A 72 -25.17 9.13 1.24
C SER A 72 -24.50 10.51 1.21
N GLU A 73 -24.53 11.24 2.32
CA GLU A 73 -23.96 12.60 2.38
C GLU A 73 -22.61 12.60 3.09
N TRP A 74 -21.62 13.24 2.46
CA TRP A 74 -20.32 13.51 3.06
C TRP A 74 -20.07 15.02 3.00
N VAL A 75 -20.50 15.72 4.06
CA VAL A 75 -20.36 17.18 4.19
C VAL A 75 -19.67 17.50 5.52
N PRO A 76 -18.33 17.47 5.55
CA PRO A 76 -17.55 17.70 6.78
C PRO A 76 -17.83 19.07 7.42
N SER A 77 -18.16 20.10 6.63
CA SER A 77 -18.49 21.44 7.11
C SER A 77 -19.78 21.49 7.96
N GLN A 78 -20.68 20.54 7.77
CA GLN A 78 -21.93 20.40 8.52
C GLN A 78 -21.89 19.22 9.52
N ALA A 79 -20.69 18.65 9.73
CA ALA A 79 -20.49 17.43 10.50
C ALA A 79 -21.40 16.26 10.02
N LEU A 80 -21.63 16.15 8.71
CA LEU A 80 -22.34 15.04 8.08
C LEU A 80 -21.31 14.05 7.53
N TYR A 81 -21.33 12.83 8.06
CA TYR A 81 -20.34 11.79 7.75
C TYR A 81 -21.04 10.49 7.37
N GLY A 82 -21.24 10.26 6.08
CA GLY A 82 -21.70 9.00 5.52
C GLY A 82 -20.55 8.18 4.92
N ALA A 83 -20.49 6.88 5.22
CA ALA A 83 -19.46 6.01 4.67
C ALA A 83 -19.73 5.61 3.21
N LEU A 84 -21.00 5.60 2.77
CA LEU A 84 -21.41 5.11 1.46
C LEU A 84 -20.68 5.79 0.29
N PRO A 85 -20.57 7.14 0.23
CA PRO A 85 -19.87 7.81 -0.86
C PRO A 85 -18.38 7.48 -0.92
N LEU A 86 -17.74 7.30 0.24
CA LEU A 86 -16.32 6.92 0.32
C LEU A 86 -16.12 5.47 -0.13
N MET A 87 -17.01 4.55 0.26
CA MET A 87 -16.95 3.14 -0.15
C MET A 87 -17.19 2.99 -1.66
N VAL A 88 -18.23 3.63 -2.18
CA VAL A 88 -18.55 3.58 -3.62
C VAL A 88 -17.46 4.29 -4.43
N GLY A 89 -16.99 5.45 -3.95
CA GLY A 89 -15.90 6.19 -4.59
C GLY A 89 -14.60 5.39 -4.65
N THR A 90 -14.21 4.72 -3.56
CA THR A 90 -13.02 3.84 -3.55
C THR A 90 -13.19 2.63 -4.46
N LEU A 91 -14.37 2.03 -4.54
CA LEU A 91 -14.63 0.89 -5.42
C LEU A 91 -14.57 1.29 -6.90
N ILE A 92 -15.23 2.39 -7.27
CA ILE A 92 -15.21 2.90 -8.66
C ILE A 92 -13.80 3.32 -9.06
N THR A 93 -13.11 4.10 -8.20
CA THR A 93 -11.75 4.57 -8.50
C THR A 93 -10.76 3.41 -8.61
N SER A 94 -10.81 2.43 -7.72
CA SER A 94 -9.96 1.25 -7.81
C SER A 94 -10.27 0.40 -9.04
N ALA A 95 -11.53 0.24 -9.42
CA ALA A 95 -11.93 -0.48 -10.63
C ALA A 95 -11.39 0.20 -11.89
N ILE A 96 -11.52 1.53 -12.01
CA ILE A 96 -10.98 2.30 -13.14
C ILE A 96 -9.44 2.22 -13.15
N ALA A 97 -8.81 2.36 -11.98
CA ALA A 97 -7.36 2.25 -11.85
C ALA A 97 -6.83 0.88 -12.29
N LEU A 98 -7.53 -0.20 -11.96
CA LEU A 98 -7.17 -1.55 -12.41
C LEU A 98 -7.44 -1.73 -13.91
N LEU A 99 -8.58 -1.26 -14.40
CA LEU A 99 -8.96 -1.39 -15.80
C LEU A 99 -7.92 -0.75 -16.74
N ILE A 100 -7.34 0.38 -16.34
CA ILE A 100 -6.34 1.09 -17.14
C ILE A 100 -4.92 0.63 -16.76
N GLY A 101 -4.64 0.50 -15.46
CA GLY A 101 -3.30 0.21 -14.95
C GLY A 101 -2.81 -1.19 -15.27
N VAL A 102 -3.69 -2.21 -15.20
CA VAL A 102 -3.30 -3.61 -15.45
C VAL A 102 -2.85 -3.82 -16.91
N PRO A 103 -3.62 -3.40 -17.94
CA PRO A 103 -3.18 -3.54 -19.33
C PRO A 103 -1.87 -2.80 -19.60
N VAL A 104 -1.70 -1.58 -19.07
CA VAL A 104 -0.48 -0.79 -19.25
C VAL A 104 0.73 -1.45 -18.57
N ALA A 105 0.55 -1.99 -17.37
CA ALA A 105 1.61 -2.69 -16.65
C ALA A 105 2.06 -3.94 -17.41
N ILE A 106 1.11 -4.75 -17.90
CA ILE A 106 1.40 -5.96 -18.69
C ILE A 106 2.08 -5.57 -20.01
N ALA A 107 1.56 -4.58 -20.73
CA ALA A 107 2.14 -4.12 -21.99
C ALA A 107 3.58 -3.63 -21.83
N THR A 108 3.83 -2.84 -20.77
CA THR A 108 5.18 -2.33 -20.46
C THR A 108 6.13 -3.46 -20.08
N ALA A 109 5.67 -4.40 -19.24
CA ALA A 109 6.47 -5.56 -18.84
C ALA A 109 6.88 -6.40 -20.05
N LEU A 110 5.92 -6.80 -20.89
CA LEU A 110 6.17 -7.57 -22.11
C LEU A 110 7.10 -6.83 -23.07
N TYR A 111 6.90 -5.51 -23.23
CA TYR A 111 7.76 -4.72 -24.09
C TYR A 111 9.22 -4.75 -23.61
N VAL A 112 9.47 -4.53 -22.32
CA VAL A 112 10.83 -4.50 -21.76
C VAL A 112 11.48 -5.90 -21.77
N THR A 113 10.71 -6.96 -21.56
CA THR A 113 11.26 -8.33 -21.48
C THR A 113 11.49 -8.98 -22.85
N GLU A 114 10.54 -8.82 -23.78
CA GLU A 114 10.52 -9.58 -25.04
C GLU A 114 10.83 -8.74 -26.28
N LEU A 115 10.45 -7.45 -26.28
CA LEU A 115 10.47 -6.62 -27.50
C LEU A 115 11.60 -5.57 -27.50
N ALA A 116 12.10 -5.18 -26.33
CA ALA A 116 13.04 -4.09 -26.19
C ALA A 116 14.46 -4.47 -26.66
N PRO A 117 15.09 -3.67 -27.55
CA PRO A 117 16.46 -3.92 -27.97
C PRO A 117 17.44 -3.77 -26.79
N MET A 118 18.54 -4.52 -26.83
CA MET A 118 19.49 -4.67 -25.71
C MET A 118 19.98 -3.35 -25.11
N ARG A 119 20.08 -2.28 -25.93
CA ARG A 119 20.57 -0.95 -25.50
C ARG A 119 19.55 -0.14 -24.70
N VAL A 120 18.24 -0.34 -24.91
CA VAL A 120 17.18 0.46 -24.24
C VAL A 120 16.55 -0.26 -23.06
N ARG A 121 16.68 -1.59 -22.99
CA ARG A 121 16.15 -2.40 -21.89
C ARG A 121 16.62 -1.91 -20.53
N GLN A 122 17.93 -1.73 -20.36
CA GLN A 122 18.51 -1.36 -19.06
C GLN A 122 18.12 0.05 -18.60
N PRO A 123 18.18 1.11 -19.45
CA PRO A 123 17.63 2.43 -19.08
C PRO A 123 16.14 2.41 -18.72
N LEU A 124 15.31 1.64 -19.44
CA LEU A 124 13.88 1.55 -19.15
C LEU A 124 13.61 0.87 -17.81
N THR A 125 14.28 -0.25 -17.53
CA THR A 125 14.17 -0.93 -16.23
C THR A 125 14.55 0.01 -15.09
N VAL A 126 15.70 0.70 -15.19
CA VAL A 126 16.13 1.66 -14.17
C VAL A 126 15.09 2.78 -14.01
N THR A 127 14.51 3.30 -15.09
CA THR A 127 13.47 4.33 -15.01
C THR A 127 12.24 3.83 -14.26
N VAL A 128 11.79 2.60 -14.53
CA VAL A 128 10.64 2.01 -13.82
C VAL A 128 10.96 1.79 -12.34
N GLU A 129 12.15 1.30 -12.01
CA GLU A 129 12.60 1.12 -10.62
C GLU A 129 12.67 2.47 -9.89
N LEU A 130 13.18 3.51 -10.55
CA LEU A 130 13.24 4.86 -10.01
C LEU A 130 11.84 5.45 -9.82
N LEU A 131 10.93 5.27 -10.78
CA LEU A 131 9.53 5.69 -10.68
C LEU A 131 8.81 4.99 -9.53
N ALA A 132 9.12 3.71 -9.28
CA ALA A 132 8.59 2.93 -8.16
C ALA A 132 9.17 3.35 -6.80
N ALA A 133 10.39 3.89 -6.79
CA ALA A 133 11.03 4.42 -5.58
C ALA A 133 10.52 5.81 -5.16
N VAL A 134 9.80 6.52 -6.04
CA VAL A 134 9.21 7.82 -5.71
C VAL A 134 8.16 7.64 -4.59
N PRO A 135 8.18 8.47 -3.53
CA PRO A 135 7.20 8.38 -2.46
C PRO A 135 5.77 8.60 -2.96
N SER A 136 4.82 7.81 -2.47
CA SER A 136 3.40 7.91 -2.85
C SER A 136 2.81 9.31 -2.60
N VAL A 137 3.28 10.01 -1.57
CA VAL A 137 2.85 11.39 -1.23
C VAL A 137 3.16 12.37 -2.37
N VAL A 138 4.28 12.19 -3.08
CA VAL A 138 4.67 13.07 -4.19
C VAL A 138 3.68 12.93 -5.35
N TYR A 139 3.33 11.69 -5.73
CA TYR A 139 2.32 11.44 -6.76
C TYR A 139 0.93 11.92 -6.34
N GLY A 140 0.57 11.79 -5.05
CA GLY A 140 -0.69 12.32 -4.54
C GLY A 140 -0.78 13.84 -4.68
N LEU A 141 0.27 14.56 -4.26
CA LEU A 141 0.30 16.02 -4.37
C LEU A 141 0.34 16.50 -5.83
N TRP A 142 1.13 15.84 -6.68
CA TRP A 142 1.17 16.11 -8.12
C TRP A 142 -0.20 15.87 -8.76
N GLY A 143 -0.90 14.80 -8.34
CA GLY A 143 -2.24 14.49 -8.78
C GLY A 143 -3.21 15.64 -8.51
N ILE A 144 -3.18 16.22 -7.30
CA ILE A 144 -4.05 17.35 -6.94
C ILE A 144 -3.65 18.64 -7.66
N GLN A 145 -2.36 18.94 -7.77
CA GLN A 145 -1.91 20.23 -8.29
C GLN A 145 -1.88 20.31 -9.82
N VAL A 146 -1.64 19.18 -10.50
CA VAL A 146 -1.39 19.16 -11.95
C VAL A 146 -2.44 18.34 -12.68
N LEU A 147 -2.78 17.15 -12.17
CA LEU A 147 -3.71 16.25 -12.86
C LEU A 147 -5.16 16.68 -12.68
N ALA A 148 -5.60 16.97 -11.45
CA ALA A 148 -6.96 17.39 -11.14
C ALA A 148 -7.44 18.59 -11.98
N PRO A 149 -6.70 19.72 -12.12
CA PRO A 149 -7.17 20.82 -12.97
C PRO A 149 -7.23 20.44 -14.46
N LYS A 150 -6.39 19.48 -14.91
CA LYS A 150 -6.44 18.98 -16.30
C LYS A 150 -7.59 18.02 -16.55
N LEU A 151 -8.11 17.38 -15.52
CA LEU A 151 -9.27 16.47 -15.61
C LEU A 151 -10.60 17.21 -15.56
N GLN A 152 -10.66 18.43 -15.01
CA GLN A 152 -11.88 19.24 -14.91
C GLN A 152 -12.71 19.32 -16.21
N PRO A 153 -12.13 19.54 -17.40
CA PRO A 153 -12.92 19.58 -18.64
C PRO A 153 -13.54 18.22 -18.98
N GLY A 154 -12.82 17.14 -18.68
CA GLY A 154 -13.32 15.77 -18.86
C GLY A 154 -14.42 15.44 -17.85
N GLU A 155 -14.26 15.86 -16.60
CA GLU A 155 -15.30 15.73 -15.56
C GLU A 155 -16.58 16.48 -15.95
N GLN A 156 -16.46 17.70 -16.48
CA GLN A 156 -17.60 18.48 -16.98
C GLN A 156 -18.28 17.76 -18.15
N TRP A 157 -17.53 17.26 -19.13
CA TRP A 157 -18.11 16.48 -20.23
C TRP A 157 -18.82 15.20 -19.76
N VAL A 158 -18.21 14.49 -18.81
CA VAL A 158 -18.82 13.29 -18.20
C VAL A 158 -20.09 13.68 -17.44
N SER A 159 -20.06 14.78 -16.68
CA SER A 159 -21.23 15.28 -15.94
C SER A 159 -22.35 15.72 -16.87
N ASP A 160 -22.03 16.37 -18.00
CA ASP A 160 -23.03 16.79 -18.98
C ASP A 160 -23.64 15.59 -19.72
N THR A 161 -22.84 14.55 -19.98
CA THR A 161 -23.27 13.36 -20.72
C THR A 161 -23.96 12.31 -19.83
N LEU A 162 -23.49 12.14 -18.61
CA LEU A 162 -23.96 11.14 -17.64
C LEU A 162 -24.74 11.75 -16.47
N GLY A 163 -25.03 13.05 -16.49
CA GLY A 163 -25.83 13.75 -15.47
C GLY A 163 -27.27 13.23 -15.35
N PHE A 164 -27.71 12.37 -16.28
CA PHE A 164 -28.96 11.63 -16.18
C PHE A 164 -28.93 10.49 -15.14
N LEU A 165 -27.73 10.02 -14.73
CA LEU A 165 -27.59 8.98 -13.70
C LEU A 165 -27.60 9.62 -12.31
N PRO A 166 -28.40 9.12 -11.34
CA PRO A 166 -28.49 9.70 -9.99
C PRO A 166 -27.16 9.67 -9.22
N PHE A 167 -26.21 8.83 -9.63
CA PHE A 167 -24.87 8.71 -9.03
C PHE A 167 -23.83 9.68 -9.62
N VAL A 168 -24.10 10.26 -10.79
CA VAL A 168 -23.19 11.17 -11.50
C VAL A 168 -23.75 12.58 -11.56
N GLY A 169 -25.07 12.74 -11.69
CA GLY A 169 -25.80 14.01 -11.64
C GLY A 169 -26.30 14.41 -10.26
N GLY A 170 -25.84 13.75 -9.19
CA GLY A 170 -26.15 14.15 -7.81
C GLY A 170 -25.58 15.53 -7.54
N GLN A 171 -26.43 16.55 -7.65
CA GLN A 171 -26.08 17.94 -7.43
C GLN A 171 -25.47 18.09 -6.05
N ILE A 172 -24.15 18.33 -6.02
CA ILE A 172 -23.49 18.88 -4.85
C ILE A 172 -23.88 20.36 -4.84
N SER A 173 -25.05 20.67 -4.29
CA SER A 173 -25.44 22.03 -3.89
C SER A 173 -24.88 22.35 -2.52
#